data_AF-A0A6H1FLY0-F1
#
_entry.id   AF-A0A6H1FLY0-F1
#
_cell.length_a   1.000
_cell.length_b   1.000
_cell.length_c   1.000
_cell.angle_alpha   90.00
_cell.angle_beta   90.00
_cell.angle_gamma   90.00
#
_symmetry.space_group_name_H-M   'P 1'
#
loop_
_entity.id
_entity.type
_entity.pdbx_description
1 polymer ?
#
loop_
_entity_poly.entity_id
_entity_poly.type
_entity_poly.pdbx_seq_one_letter_code
_entity_poly.pdbx_strand_id
1 'polypeptide(L)' 'MEQDILALFEKVLSRKVGFNDELIESDILDSILAVDLVLEVQDLYGCMIPPTEVATVLKTPESLARYIEENRS' A
#
# COMPACT_ATOMS: atom_id res chain seq x y z
N MET A 1 7.92 0.48 10.44
CA MET A 1 6.67 0.10 9.74
C MET A 1 5.97 1.32 9.16
N GLU A 2 5.38 2.22 9.97
CA GLU A 2 4.69 3.41 9.43
C GLU A 2 5.56 4.24 8.46
N GLN A 3 6.77 4.63 8.88
CA GLN A 3 7.67 5.42 8.03
C GLN A 3 8.10 4.67 6.76
N ASP A 4 8.29 3.35 6.82
CA ASP A 4 8.68 2.53 5.68
C ASP A 4 7.55 2.47 4.64
N ILE A 5 6.32 2.32 5.12
CA ILE A 5 5.12 2.28 4.29
C ILE A 5 4.88 3.65 3.65
N LEU A 6 4.99 4.74 4.42
CA LEU A 6 4.89 6.09 3.87
C LEU A 6 5.95 6.34 2.79
N ALA A 7 7.20 5.92 3.02
CA ALA A 7 8.26 6.04 2.04
C ALA A 7 7.99 5.20 0.77
N LEU A 8 7.41 4.02 0.92
CA LEU A 8 6.97 3.18 -0.19
C LEU A 8 5.89 3.89 -1.04
N PHE A 9 4.86 4.41 -0.39
CA PHE A 9 3.82 5.18 -1.09
C PHE A 9 4.39 6.45 -1.74
N GLU A 10 5.27 7.18 -1.06
CA GLU A 10 5.93 8.36 -1.64
C GLU A 10 6.76 8.00 -2.88
N LYS A 11 7.44 6.85 -2.86
CA LYS A 11 8.23 6.34 -4.00
C LYS A 11 7.33 5.99 -5.19
N VAL A 12 6.24 5.25 -4.96
CA VAL A 12 5.35 4.77 -6.04
C VAL A 12 4.47 5.91 -6.57
N LEU A 13 3.86 6.68 -5.68
CA LEU A 13 2.91 7.74 -6.04
C LEU A 13 3.59 9.06 -6.41
N SER A 14 4.91 9.19 -6.18
CA SER A 14 5.68 10.42 -6.35
C SER A 14 5.08 11.63 -5.62
N ARG A 15 4.32 11.40 -4.54
CA ARG A 15 3.65 12.43 -3.75
C ARG A 15 3.60 12.02 -2.28
N LYS A 16 3.53 13.01 -1.39
CA LYS A 16 3.36 12.77 0.04
C LYS A 16 1.94 12.30 0.34
N VAL A 17 1.83 11.26 1.16
CA VAL A 17 0.56 10.75 1.69
C VAL A 17 0.63 10.69 3.21
N GLY A 18 -0.49 10.96 3.87
CA GLY A 18 -0.66 10.71 5.30
C GLY A 18 -0.95 9.25 5.58
N PHE A 19 -0.58 8.77 6.77
CA PHE A 19 -0.73 7.36 7.13
C PHE A 19 -2.19 6.88 7.15
N ASN A 20 -3.12 7.81 7.40
CA ASN A 20 -4.56 7.56 7.45
C ASN A 20 -5.30 8.15 6.24
N ASP A 21 -4.58 8.63 5.22
CA ASP A 21 -5.23 9.20 4.04
C ASP A 21 -5.90 8.11 3.23
N GLU A 22 -7.17 8.32 2.88
CA GLU A 22 -7.91 7.42 2.01
C GLU A 22 -7.40 7.57 0.57
N LEU A 23 -6.68 6.56 0.08
CA LEU A 23 -5.94 6.63 -1.17
C LEU A 23 -6.86 6.53 -2.39
N ILE A 24 -7.90 5.70 -2.29
CA ILE A 24 -8.85 5.46 -3.38
C ILE A 24 -9.84 6.63 -3.48
N GLU A 25 -10.47 7.01 -2.35
CA GLU A 25 -11.46 8.11 -2.32
C GLU A 25 -10.85 9.46 -2.68
N SER A 26 -9.55 9.67 -2.39
CA SER A 26 -8.85 10.91 -2.71
C SER A 26 -8.26 10.95 -4.11
N ASP A 27 -8.55 9.94 -4.95
CA ASP A 27 -7.98 9.80 -6.31
C ASP A 27 -6.43 9.85 -6.30
N ILE A 28 -5.85 9.36 -5.19
CA ILE A 28 -4.41 9.31 -4.99
C ILE A 28 -3.83 8.04 -5.63
N LEU A 29 -4.57 6.94 -5.54
CA LEU A 29 -4.15 5.62 -6.01
C LEU A 29 -4.99 5.18 -7.21
N ASP A 30 -4.35 5.21 -8.38
CA ASP A 30 -4.90 4.65 -9.60
C ASP A 30 -4.72 3.13 -9.66
N SER A 31 -5.57 2.47 -10.46
CA SER A 31 -5.52 1.00 -10.67
C SER A 31 -4.16 0.48 -11.17
N ILE A 32 -3.41 1.27 -11.92
CA ILE A 32 -2.05 0.92 -12.38
C ILE A 32 -1.06 0.97 -11.22
N LEU A 33 -1.07 2.08 -10.45
CA LEU A 33 -0.18 2.27 -9.30
C LEU A 33 -0.46 1.28 -8.17
N ALA A 34 -1.72 0.84 -8.03
CA ALA A 34 -2.11 -0.20 -7.09
C ALA A 34 -1.39 -1.52 -7.39
N VAL A 35 -1.25 -1.90 -8.65
CA VAL A 35 -0.51 -3.11 -9.05
C VAL A 35 0.97 -2.96 -8.73
N ASP A 36 1.57 -1.81 -9.06
CA ASP A 36 2.98 -1.53 -8.77
C ASP A 36 3.26 -1.62 -7.25
N LEU A 37 2.37 -1.05 -6.43
CA LEU A 37 2.44 -1.15 -4.97
C LEU A 37 2.38 -2.61 -4.48
N VAL A 38 1.46 -3.41 -5.00
CA VAL A 38 1.33 -4.83 -4.61
C VAL A 38 2.61 -5.61 -4.93
N LEU A 39 3.19 -5.38 -6.11
CA LEU A 39 4.42 -6.04 -6.52
C LEU A 39 5.60 -5.62 -5.64
N GLU A 40 5.72 -4.33 -5.32
CA GLU A 40 6.78 -3.81 -4.47
C GLU A 40 6.64 -4.32 -3.02
N VAL A 41 5.41 -4.43 -2.50
CA VAL A 41 5.14 -5.03 -1.18
C VAL A 41 5.52 -6.51 -1.16
N GLN A 42 5.22 -7.24 -2.24
CA GLN A 42 5.60 -8.64 -2.36
C GLN A 42 7.13 -8.81 -2.38
N ASP A 43 7.85 -7.94 -3.09
CA ASP A 43 9.31 -7.98 -3.17
C ASP A 43 9.98 -7.60 -1.85
N LEU A 44 9.49 -6.55 -1.18
CA LEU A 44 10.07 -6.03 0.07
C LEU A 44 9.72 -6.87 1.30
N TYR A 45 8.49 -7.37 1.38
CA TYR A 45 7.94 -7.99 2.59
C TYR A 45 7.51 -9.45 2.40
N GLY A 46 7.60 -10.01 1.19
CA GLY A 46 7.15 -11.38 0.91
C GLY A 46 5.63 -11.57 1.02
N CYS A 47 4.86 -10.49 1.15
CA CYS A 47 3.42 -10.53 1.35
C CYS A 47 2.69 -10.53 0.00
N MET A 48 1.93 -11.58 -0.30
CA MET A 48 1.11 -11.64 -1.50
C MET A 48 -0.28 -11.07 -1.21
N ILE A 49 -0.60 -9.92 -1.81
CA ILE A 49 -1.94 -9.32 -1.70
C ILE A 49 -2.80 -9.82 -2.87
N PRO A 50 -3.91 -10.55 -2.62
CA PRO A 50 -4.78 -11.01 -3.68
C PRO A 50 -5.55 -9.83 -4.31
N PRO A 51 -5.81 -9.83 -5.63
CA PRO A 51 -6.50 -8.74 -6.32
C PRO A 51 -7.86 -8.35 -5.71
N THR A 52 -8.56 -9.32 -5.11
CA THR A 52 -9.84 -9.11 -4.43
C THR A 52 -9.74 -8.28 -3.15
N GLU A 53 -8.57 -8.25 -2.52
CA GLU A 53 -8.33 -7.53 -1.26
C GLU A 53 -7.57 -6.21 -1.47
N VAL A 54 -7.01 -5.97 -2.67
CA VAL A 54 -6.22 -4.76 -2.98
C VAL A 54 -6.96 -3.49 -2.61
N ALA A 55 -8.24 -3.36 -2.93
CA ALA A 55 -9.02 -2.17 -2.61
C ALA A 55 -9.22 -1.96 -1.09
N THR A 56 -9.21 -3.05 -0.32
CA THR A 56 -9.32 -2.99 1.15
C THR A 56 -7.96 -2.74 1.80
N VAL A 57 -6.92 -3.43 1.33
CA VAL A 57 -5.56 -3.35 1.88
C VAL A 57 -4.91 -2.01 1.52
N LEU A 58 -5.06 -1.55 0.29
CA LEU A 58 -4.57 -0.25 -0.19
C LEU A 58 -5.59 0.88 0.04
N LYS A 59 -6.56 0.70 0.95
CA LYS A 59 -7.49 1.77 1.30
C LYS A 59 -6.75 2.94 1.95
N THR A 60 -5.88 2.65 2.90
CA THR A 60 -5.01 3.59 3.61
C THR A 60 -3.62 2.98 3.77
N PRO A 61 -2.56 3.78 3.90
CA PRO A 61 -1.23 3.26 4.23
C PRO A 61 -1.22 2.44 5.54
N GLU A 62 -2.04 2.83 6.51
CA GLU A 62 -2.25 2.11 7.77
C GLU A 62 -2.85 0.70 7.57
N SER A 63 -3.81 0.56 6.64
CA SER A 63 -4.39 -0.75 6.30
C SER A 63 -3.35 -1.68 5.67
N LEU A 64 -2.49 -1.15 4.81
CA LEU A 64 -1.39 -1.92 4.22
C LEU A 64 -0.37 -2.34 5.28
N ALA A 65 0.03 -1.43 6.17
CA ALA A 65 0.96 -1.72 7.26
C ALA A 65 0.45 -2.87 8.13
N ARG A 66 -0.83 -2.80 8.52
CA ARG A 66 -1.48 -3.85 9.32
C ARG A 66 -1.50 -5.20 8.59
N TYR A 67 -1.87 -5.19 7.30
CA TYR A 67 -1.90 -6.40 6.49
C TYR A 67 -0.52 -7.07 6.40
N ILE A 68 0.53 -6.29 6.17
CA ILE A 68 1.90 -6.77 6.12
C ILE A 68 2.34 -7.35 7.47
N GLU A 69 2.01 -6.69 8.59
CA GLU A 69 2.35 -7.21 9.91
C GLU A 69 1.69 -8.56 10.21
N GLU A 70 0.46 -8.76 9.72
CA GLU A 70 -0.31 -10.00 9.88
C GLU A 70 0.13 -11.13 8.93
N ASN A 71 0.63 -10.78 7.73
CA ASN A 71 0.88 -11.75 6.65
C ASN A 71 2.36 -11.90 6.26
N ARG A 72 3.28 -11.12 6.83
CA ARG A 72 4.72 -11.29 6.59
C ARG A 72 5.17 -12.68 7.05
N SER A 73 5.90 -13.38 6.18
CA SER A 73 6.56 -14.66 6.47
C SER A 73 8.06 -14.49 6.68
#